data_AF-A0A356TGP4-F1
#
_entry.id   AF-A0A356TGP4-F1
#
_cell.length_a   1.000
_cell.length_b   1.000
_cell.length_c   1.000
_cell.angle_alpha   90.00
_cell.angle_beta   90.00
_cell.angle_gamma   90.00
#
_symmetry.space_group_name_H-M   'P 1'
#
loop_
_entity.id
_entity.type
_entity.pdbx_description
1 polymer ?
#
loop_
_entity_poly.entity_id
_entity_poly.type
_entity_poly.pdbx_seq_one_letter_code
_entity_poly.pdbx_strand_id
1 'polypeptide(L)'
;ALEAFRAARAGEPEPRKGTLWNVAICATACGEAETAADAWTALGLEVRSESGLPFVEGLEPVQVRLPTLGSGTDPTRVVPDEAAGFEIVWAQPLSPCHGVVRSPTHREAAADFGDVILWDGAPVAVREIEGRPVPRFPFLGRLKAGDERRFRFLALQQEEGQVAAIGEGLPEGVVLYPHGERVEMVCPRCAAGDTLVKHEHLPKEQHRVVFGKLVVPAQVPLPHFAHVLDEARAAQPGVLLAIPDLYEALGDTAQAGKHHKRWGTIERTASSSGLA
;
A
#
# COMPACT_ATOMS: atom_id res chain seq x y z
N ALA A 1 14.35 -22.38 -8.00
CA ALA A 1 15.16 -21.21 -8.44
C ALA A 1 16.45 -21.10 -7.64
N LEU A 2 16.40 -21.02 -6.31
CA LEU A 2 17.58 -20.87 -5.45
C LEU A 2 18.69 -21.90 -5.71
N GLU A 3 18.35 -23.20 -5.75
CA GLU A 3 19.34 -24.26 -6.03
C GLU A 3 20.06 -24.10 -7.38
N ALA A 4 19.35 -23.61 -8.41
CA ALA A 4 19.96 -23.36 -9.72
C ALA A 4 20.99 -22.20 -9.64
N PHE A 5 20.68 -21.14 -8.89
CA PHE A 5 21.60 -20.02 -8.70
C PHE A 5 22.75 -20.36 -7.75
N ARG A 6 22.55 -21.25 -6.77
CA ARG A 6 23.63 -21.82 -5.95
C ARG A 6 24.61 -22.62 -6.80
N ALA A 7 24.09 -23.51 -7.66
CA ALA A 7 24.92 -24.27 -8.58
C ALA A 7 25.69 -23.36 -9.54
N ALA A 8 25.04 -22.31 -10.06
CA ALA A 8 25.71 -21.31 -10.91
C ALA A 8 26.83 -20.58 -10.14
N ARG A 9 26.57 -20.13 -8.91
CA ARG A 9 27.58 -19.49 -8.04
C ARG A 9 28.76 -20.41 -7.76
N ALA A 10 28.53 -21.69 -7.48
CA ALA A 10 29.59 -22.66 -7.19
C ALA A 10 30.51 -22.91 -8.40
N GLY A 11 30.01 -22.73 -9.63
CA GLY A 11 30.78 -22.81 -10.86
C GLY A 11 31.56 -21.54 -11.22
N GLU A 12 31.45 -20.47 -10.42
CA GLU A 12 32.11 -19.18 -10.68
C GLU A 12 33.18 -18.90 -9.60
N PRO A 13 34.48 -19.03 -9.93
CA PRO A 13 35.57 -18.71 -9.00
C PRO A 13 35.50 -17.28 -8.47
N GLU A 14 35.06 -16.36 -9.33
CA GLU A 14 34.69 -14.98 -8.97
C GLU A 14 33.22 -14.78 -9.37
N PRO A 15 32.27 -14.90 -8.41
CA PRO A 15 30.85 -14.80 -8.69
C PRO A 15 30.50 -13.44 -9.31
N ARG A 16 29.80 -13.48 -10.45
CA ARG A 16 29.29 -12.28 -11.10
C ARG A 16 28.25 -11.61 -10.23
N LYS A 17 28.19 -10.27 -10.28
CA LYS A 17 27.21 -9.48 -9.51
C LYS A 17 25.76 -9.97 -9.72
N GLY A 18 25.38 -10.30 -10.96
CA GLY A 18 24.05 -10.83 -11.27
C GLY A 18 23.76 -12.19 -10.63
N THR A 19 24.77 -13.07 -10.55
CA THR A 19 24.63 -14.37 -9.86
C THR A 19 24.42 -14.17 -8.37
N LEU A 20 25.23 -13.31 -7.73
CA LEU A 20 25.08 -12.98 -6.31
C LEU A 20 23.72 -12.34 -6.02
N TRP A 21 23.26 -11.41 -6.87
CA TRP A 21 21.95 -10.79 -6.74
C TRP A 21 20.83 -11.83 -6.76
N ASN A 22 20.86 -12.75 -7.74
CA ASN A 22 19.87 -13.80 -7.90
C ASN A 22 19.87 -14.81 -6.75
N VAL A 23 21.05 -15.15 -6.20
CA VAL A 23 21.14 -15.95 -4.96
C VAL A 23 20.50 -15.17 -3.80
N ALA A 24 20.83 -13.90 -3.64
CA ALA A 24 20.37 -13.10 -2.50
C ALA A 24 18.84 -12.93 -2.48
N ILE A 25 18.23 -12.60 -3.64
CA ILE A 25 16.77 -12.45 -3.75
C ILE A 25 16.04 -13.79 -3.58
N CYS A 26 16.55 -14.88 -4.17
CA CYS A 26 15.93 -16.19 -4.02
C CYS A 26 16.05 -16.71 -2.58
N ALA A 27 17.19 -16.51 -1.93
CA ALA A 27 17.38 -16.88 -0.52
C ALA A 27 16.45 -16.08 0.39
N THR A 28 16.30 -14.78 0.12
CA THR A 28 15.31 -13.92 0.82
C THR A 28 13.89 -14.47 0.65
N ALA A 29 13.52 -14.84 -0.58
CA ALA A 29 12.21 -15.42 -0.87
C ALA A 29 11.96 -16.76 -0.16
N CYS A 30 13.02 -17.55 0.07
CA CYS A 30 12.97 -18.83 0.78
C CYS A 30 13.11 -18.70 2.30
N GLY A 31 13.30 -17.49 2.85
CA GLY A 31 13.53 -17.29 4.29
C GLY A 31 14.92 -17.73 4.77
N GLU A 32 15.88 -17.92 3.86
CA GLU A 32 17.24 -18.33 4.18
C GLU A 32 18.14 -17.11 4.44
N ALA A 33 17.97 -16.51 5.62
CA ALA A 33 18.60 -15.25 6.02
C ALA A 33 20.12 -15.25 5.85
N GLU A 34 20.81 -16.31 6.27
CA GLU A 34 22.28 -16.41 6.21
C GLU A 34 22.77 -16.43 4.76
N THR A 35 22.16 -17.27 3.90
CA THR A 35 22.53 -17.33 2.48
C THR A 35 22.27 -16.00 1.78
N ALA A 36 21.17 -15.31 2.12
CA ALA A 36 20.89 -13.99 1.59
C ALA A 36 21.91 -12.94 2.07
N ALA A 37 22.22 -12.92 3.36
CA ALA A 37 23.18 -12.00 3.96
C ALA A 37 24.59 -12.18 3.40
N ASP A 38 25.05 -13.41 3.21
CA ASP A 38 26.34 -13.72 2.59
C ASP A 38 26.43 -13.17 1.16
N ALA A 39 25.36 -13.36 0.39
CA ALA A 39 25.30 -12.89 -1.00
C ALA A 39 25.26 -11.36 -1.08
N TRP A 40 24.52 -10.69 -0.19
CA TRP A 40 24.51 -9.23 -0.10
C TRP A 40 25.85 -8.66 0.39
N THR A 41 26.49 -9.31 1.35
CA THR A 41 27.82 -8.92 1.85
C THR A 41 28.87 -9.04 0.75
N ALA A 42 28.81 -10.11 -0.05
CA ALA A 42 29.68 -10.28 -1.23
C ALA A 42 29.44 -9.20 -2.31
N LEU A 43 28.28 -8.55 -2.31
CA LEU A 43 27.97 -7.39 -3.16
C LEU A 43 28.39 -6.05 -2.53
N GLY A 44 28.98 -6.07 -1.32
CA GLY A 44 29.51 -4.90 -0.62
C GLY A 44 28.50 -4.20 0.29
N LEU A 45 27.39 -4.85 0.67
CA LEU A 45 26.42 -4.29 1.60
C LEU A 45 26.70 -4.75 3.03
N GLU A 46 26.50 -3.85 4.00
CA GLU A 46 26.49 -4.20 5.41
C GLU A 46 25.12 -4.79 5.78
N VAL A 47 25.09 -6.09 6.05
CA VAL A 47 23.83 -6.82 6.25
C VAL A 47 23.78 -7.46 7.63
N ARG A 48 22.64 -7.29 8.29
CA ARG A 48 22.26 -8.02 9.52
C ARG A 48 21.14 -9.01 9.20
N SER A 49 20.87 -9.94 10.10
CA SER A 49 19.67 -10.77 10.01
C SER A 49 18.69 -10.36 11.10
N GLU A 50 17.49 -9.95 10.70
CA GLU A 50 16.41 -9.56 11.61
C GLU A 50 15.14 -10.33 11.25
N SER A 51 14.49 -10.93 12.25
CA SER A 51 13.26 -11.72 12.06
C SER A 51 13.36 -12.80 10.96
N GLY A 52 14.54 -13.38 10.75
CA GLY A 52 14.76 -14.42 9.73
C GLY A 52 14.88 -13.90 8.30
N LEU A 53 15.10 -12.59 8.10
CA LEU A 53 15.31 -11.97 6.79
C LEU A 53 16.54 -11.03 6.83
N PRO A 54 17.18 -10.74 5.68
CA PRO A 54 18.30 -9.81 5.63
C PRO A 54 17.84 -8.38 5.93
N PHE A 55 18.67 -7.61 6.62
CA PHE A 55 18.41 -6.23 6.97
C PHE A 55 19.60 -5.34 6.60
N VAL A 56 19.34 -4.26 5.88
CA VAL A 56 20.30 -3.24 5.48
C VAL A 56 19.76 -1.88 5.93
N GLU A 57 20.56 -1.19 6.72
CA GLU A 57 20.16 0.11 7.29
C GLU A 57 20.25 1.24 6.25
N GLY A 58 19.42 2.27 6.42
CA GLY A 58 19.53 3.51 5.64
C GLY A 58 19.04 3.42 4.19
N LEU A 59 18.27 2.38 3.84
CA LEU A 59 17.64 2.30 2.51
C LEU A 59 16.46 3.28 2.39
N GLU A 60 16.50 4.10 1.35
CA GLU A 60 15.44 5.06 1.02
C GLU A 60 14.14 4.35 0.59
N PRO A 61 12.96 4.93 0.85
CA PRO A 61 11.69 4.41 0.36
C PRO A 61 11.65 4.24 -1.16
N VAL A 62 11.02 3.15 -1.62
CA VAL A 62 10.90 2.82 -3.05
C VAL A 62 9.44 2.68 -3.46
N GLN A 63 9.18 2.77 -4.76
CA GLN A 63 7.87 2.45 -5.31
C GLN A 63 7.84 1.01 -5.83
N VAL A 64 6.75 0.29 -5.55
CA VAL A 64 6.53 -1.07 -6.07
C VAL A 64 5.21 -1.13 -6.82
N ARG A 65 5.23 -1.76 -8.00
CA ARG A 65 4.06 -2.03 -8.82
C ARG A 65 3.37 -3.31 -8.34
N LEU A 66 2.30 -3.17 -7.56
CA LEU A 66 1.50 -4.27 -7.05
C LEU A 66 0.39 -4.64 -8.04
N PRO A 67 0.24 -5.92 -8.43
CA PRO A 67 -0.91 -6.37 -9.19
C PRO A 67 -2.19 -6.16 -8.39
N THR A 68 -3.20 -5.62 -9.06
CA THR A 68 -4.57 -5.51 -8.55
C THR A 68 -5.31 -6.82 -8.82
N LEU A 69 -6.19 -7.21 -7.91
CA LEU A 69 -6.99 -8.43 -8.01
C LEU A 69 -8.42 -8.16 -8.51
N GLY A 70 -8.78 -6.90 -8.73
CA GLY A 70 -10.09 -6.49 -9.19
C GLY A 70 -10.21 -4.98 -9.49
N SER A 71 -11.39 -4.57 -9.93
CA SER A 71 -11.71 -3.22 -10.44
C SER A 71 -11.66 -2.09 -9.41
N GLY A 72 -11.38 -2.38 -8.14
CA GLY A 72 -11.47 -1.41 -7.06
C GLY A 72 -12.90 -1.14 -6.58
N THR A 73 -13.02 -0.30 -5.56
CA THR A 73 -14.27 -0.05 -4.84
C THR A 73 -14.75 1.40 -4.95
N ASP A 74 -14.19 2.21 -5.86
CA ASP A 74 -14.71 3.55 -6.12
C ASP A 74 -15.98 3.44 -6.96
N PRO A 75 -17.18 3.70 -6.39
CA PRO A 75 -18.44 3.61 -7.13
C PRO A 75 -18.62 4.76 -8.12
N THR A 76 -17.75 5.78 -8.07
CA THR A 76 -17.85 7.01 -8.86
C THR A 76 -16.98 7.00 -10.11
N ARG A 77 -16.14 5.97 -10.34
CA ARG A 77 -15.22 6.00 -11.49
C ARG A 77 -15.16 4.68 -12.24
N VAL A 78 -15.42 4.77 -13.55
CA VAL A 78 -15.06 3.73 -14.52
C VAL A 78 -13.54 3.78 -14.71
N VAL A 79 -12.84 2.74 -14.26
CA VAL A 79 -11.39 2.63 -14.41
C VAL A 79 -11.11 1.90 -15.73
N PRO A 80 -10.33 2.47 -16.67
CA PRO A 80 -9.94 1.76 -17.87
C PRO A 80 -9.21 0.45 -17.55
N ASP A 81 -9.48 -0.61 -18.31
CA ASP A 81 -8.98 -1.98 -18.07
C ASP A 81 -7.44 -2.04 -17.93
N GLU A 82 -6.71 -1.21 -18.67
CA GLU A 82 -5.24 -1.11 -18.63
C GLU A 82 -4.70 -0.40 -17.37
N ALA A 83 -5.47 0.52 -16.76
CA ALA A 83 -5.17 1.12 -15.46
C ALA A 83 -5.61 0.22 -14.28
N ALA A 84 -6.40 -0.82 -14.56
CA ALA A 84 -6.92 -1.75 -13.58
C ALA A 84 -5.99 -2.94 -13.32
N GLY A 85 -4.76 -2.97 -13.87
CA GLY A 85 -3.82 -4.09 -13.72
C GLY A 85 -2.82 -3.96 -12.56
N PHE A 86 -2.62 -2.75 -12.00
CA PHE A 86 -1.69 -2.54 -10.91
C PHE A 86 -1.89 -1.23 -10.14
N GLU A 87 -1.45 -1.21 -8.89
CA GLU A 87 -1.27 0.00 -8.09
C GLU A 87 0.21 0.26 -7.80
N ILE A 88 0.56 1.52 -7.63
CA ILE A 88 1.89 1.92 -7.16
C ILE A 88 1.81 2.22 -5.67
N VAL A 89 2.54 1.47 -4.87
CA VAL A 89 2.65 1.68 -3.42
C VAL A 89 4.05 2.10 -3.05
N TRP A 90 4.18 2.81 -1.93
CA TRP A 90 5.45 2.99 -1.26
C TRP A 90 5.77 1.79 -0.38
N ALA A 91 7.03 1.34 -0.45
CA ALA A 91 7.58 0.36 0.47
C ALA A 91 8.79 0.98 1.18
N GLN A 92 8.93 0.68 2.46
CA GLN A 92 10.16 0.92 3.21
C GLN A 92 11.04 -0.34 3.07
N PRO A 93 12.19 -0.27 2.38
CA PRO A 93 13.05 -1.43 2.23
C PRO A 93 13.62 -1.89 3.57
N LEU A 94 13.73 -3.21 3.71
CA LEU A 94 14.52 -3.90 4.71
C LEU A 94 15.81 -4.44 4.08
N SER A 95 15.77 -4.82 2.80
CA SER A 95 16.96 -5.08 1.98
C SER A 95 16.73 -4.57 0.55
N PRO A 96 17.70 -4.67 -0.36
CA PRO A 96 17.54 -4.19 -1.74
C PRO A 96 16.35 -4.77 -2.52
N CYS A 97 15.80 -5.92 -2.10
CA CYS A 97 14.76 -6.64 -2.84
C CYS A 97 13.47 -6.90 -2.04
N HIS A 98 13.39 -6.47 -0.77
CA HIS A 98 12.17 -6.67 0.02
C HIS A 98 11.99 -5.61 1.11
N GLY A 99 10.76 -5.46 1.57
CA GLY A 99 10.41 -4.45 2.55
C GLY A 99 8.93 -4.39 2.88
N VAL A 100 8.57 -3.46 3.74
CA VAL A 100 7.22 -3.30 4.28
C VAL A 100 6.43 -2.30 3.46
N VAL A 101 5.22 -2.65 3.03
CA VAL A 101 4.31 -1.71 2.37
C VAL A 101 3.87 -0.61 3.34
N ARG A 102 4.06 0.66 2.97
CA ARG A 102 3.74 1.84 3.78
C ARG A 102 2.58 2.68 3.24
N SER A 103 2.05 2.34 2.07
CA SER A 103 0.83 2.96 1.54
C SER A 103 -0.29 1.94 1.50
N PRO A 104 -1.44 2.20 2.15
CA PRO A 104 -2.62 1.36 1.96
C PRO A 104 -3.02 1.34 0.48
N THR A 105 -3.41 0.18 -0.03
CA THR A 105 -3.89 0.07 -1.41
C THR A 105 -5.30 0.63 -1.54
N HIS A 106 -5.63 1.24 -2.66
CA HIS A 106 -7.00 1.67 -2.90
C HIS A 106 -7.88 0.47 -3.30
N ARG A 107 -7.37 -0.39 -4.18
CA ARG A 107 -8.01 -1.60 -4.69
C ARG A 107 -7.64 -2.81 -3.85
N GLU A 108 -8.36 -3.91 -4.10
CA GLU A 108 -7.83 -5.22 -3.77
C GLU A 108 -6.60 -5.51 -4.62
N ALA A 109 -5.53 -5.91 -3.96
CA ALA A 109 -4.22 -6.10 -4.57
C ALA A 109 -3.51 -7.30 -3.92
N ALA A 110 -2.44 -7.76 -4.55
CA ALA A 110 -1.67 -8.92 -4.12
C ALA A 110 -1.00 -8.74 -2.73
N ALA A 111 -0.86 -7.50 -2.27
CA ALA A 111 -0.38 -7.12 -0.95
C ALA A 111 -0.97 -5.76 -0.57
N ASP A 112 -0.86 -5.39 0.71
CA ASP A 112 -1.40 -4.14 1.23
C ASP A 112 -0.56 -3.65 2.42
N PHE A 113 -0.91 -2.51 3.02
CA PHE A 113 -0.18 -1.91 4.14
C PHE A 113 0.23 -2.94 5.20
N GLY A 114 1.49 -2.85 5.64
CA GLY A 114 2.08 -3.73 6.65
C GLY A 114 2.61 -5.05 6.11
N ASP A 115 2.17 -5.50 4.94
CA ASP A 115 2.69 -6.72 4.32
C ASP A 115 4.18 -6.54 3.96
N VAL A 116 4.95 -7.61 4.15
CA VAL A 116 6.34 -7.72 3.68
C VAL A 116 6.33 -8.29 2.28
N ILE A 117 6.83 -7.53 1.32
CA ILE A 117 6.80 -7.88 -0.10
C ILE A 117 8.22 -8.00 -0.68
N LEU A 118 8.34 -8.79 -1.72
CA LEU A 118 9.54 -9.02 -2.53
C LEU A 118 9.38 -8.34 -3.90
N TRP A 119 10.43 -7.74 -4.42
CA TRP A 119 10.49 -7.13 -5.76
C TRP A 119 11.83 -7.41 -6.45
N ASP A 120 11.83 -7.31 -7.78
CA ASP A 120 13.06 -7.39 -8.57
C ASP A 120 13.89 -6.09 -8.44
N GLY A 121 15.22 -6.20 -8.42
CA GLY A 121 16.12 -5.03 -8.39
C GLY A 121 16.23 -4.27 -9.70
N ALA A 122 15.73 -4.82 -10.80
CA ALA A 122 15.63 -4.12 -12.08
C ALA A 122 14.36 -3.25 -12.10
N PRO A 123 14.47 -1.91 -12.06
CA PRO A 123 13.29 -1.04 -12.09
C PRO A 123 12.59 -1.14 -13.45
N VAL A 124 11.26 -1.16 -13.44
CA VAL A 124 10.41 -1.13 -14.64
C VAL A 124 10.09 0.29 -15.09
N ALA A 125 10.27 1.28 -14.21
CA ALA A 125 10.12 2.70 -14.50
C ALA A 125 10.87 3.54 -13.45
N VAL A 126 11.09 4.82 -13.74
CA VAL A 126 11.60 5.82 -12.79
C VAL A 126 10.68 7.03 -12.86
N ARG A 127 10.27 7.58 -11.72
CA ARG A 127 9.49 8.82 -11.64
C ARG A 127 10.30 9.86 -10.88
N GLU A 128 10.36 11.08 -11.38
CA GLU A 128 10.86 12.20 -10.59
C GLU A 128 9.80 12.65 -9.58
N ILE A 129 10.17 12.67 -8.31
CA ILE A 129 9.34 13.12 -7.19
C ILE A 129 10.19 14.11 -6.40
N GLU A 130 9.71 15.34 -6.27
CA GLU A 130 10.43 16.43 -5.57
C GLU A 130 11.88 16.63 -6.06
N GLY A 131 12.09 16.49 -7.38
CA GLY A 131 13.41 16.62 -8.00
C GLY A 131 14.35 15.44 -7.78
N ARG A 132 13.86 14.31 -7.23
CA ARG A 132 14.63 13.08 -7.02
C ARG A 132 14.11 11.95 -7.92
N PRO A 133 15.00 11.19 -8.60
CA PRO A 133 14.60 10.01 -9.34
C PRO A 133 14.24 8.88 -8.37
N VAL A 134 12.98 8.45 -8.39
CA VAL A 134 12.47 7.35 -7.57
C VAL A 134 12.21 6.12 -8.46
N PRO A 135 12.91 5.00 -8.24
CA PRO A 135 12.71 3.78 -9.01
C PRO A 135 11.38 3.10 -8.65
N ARG A 136 10.77 2.47 -9.67
CA ARG A 136 9.59 1.62 -9.54
C ARG A 136 9.96 0.19 -9.85
N PHE A 137 9.81 -0.70 -8.88
CA PHE A 137 10.17 -2.09 -9.01
C PHE A 137 8.95 -2.99 -9.27
N PRO A 138 9.10 -4.09 -10.01
CA PRO A 138 8.02 -5.05 -10.20
C PRO A 138 7.90 -5.95 -8.96
N PHE A 139 6.67 -6.11 -8.47
CA PHE A 139 6.36 -7.06 -7.41
C PHE A 139 6.63 -8.50 -7.86
N LEU A 140 7.23 -9.30 -6.98
CA LEU A 140 7.47 -10.73 -7.20
C LEU A 140 6.62 -11.61 -6.28
N GLY A 141 6.31 -11.16 -5.07
CA GLY A 141 5.53 -11.96 -4.12
C GLY A 141 5.41 -11.33 -2.75
N ARG A 142 4.42 -11.79 -1.97
CA ARG A 142 4.27 -11.44 -0.57
C ARG A 142 4.99 -12.49 0.29
N LEU A 143 5.97 -12.04 1.07
CA LEU A 143 6.75 -12.89 1.97
C LEU A 143 6.01 -13.14 3.29
N LYS A 144 5.41 -12.08 3.85
CA LYS A 144 4.69 -12.14 5.12
C LYS A 144 3.48 -11.19 5.07
N ALA A 145 2.35 -11.63 5.60
CA ALA A 145 1.23 -10.74 5.85
C ALA A 145 1.55 -9.78 7.01
N GLY A 146 1.08 -8.54 6.91
CA GLY A 146 1.07 -7.62 8.04
C GLY A 146 0.13 -8.10 9.13
N ASP A 147 0.44 -7.73 10.37
CA ASP A 147 -0.39 -8.04 11.53
C ASP A 147 -1.57 -7.05 11.65
N GLU A 148 -1.56 -5.97 10.87
CA GLU A 148 -2.56 -4.91 10.87
C GLU A 148 -3.92 -5.39 10.33
N ARG A 149 -4.98 -4.97 11.03
CA ARG A 149 -6.35 -5.04 10.52
C ARG A 149 -6.62 -3.82 9.65
N ARG A 150 -7.29 -4.05 8.54
CA ARG A 150 -7.49 -3.07 7.46
C ARG A 150 -8.97 -3.00 7.17
N PHE A 151 -9.60 -1.86 7.45
CA PHE A 151 -11.02 -1.64 7.24
C PHE A 151 -11.20 -0.58 6.16
N ARG A 152 -12.03 -0.87 5.16
CA ARG A 152 -12.41 0.14 4.17
C ARG A 152 -13.42 1.09 4.77
N PHE A 153 -13.35 2.36 4.39
CA PHE A 153 -14.35 3.34 4.75
C PHE A 153 -14.84 4.13 3.56
N LEU A 154 -16.08 4.59 3.68
CA LEU A 154 -16.67 5.62 2.84
C LEU A 154 -17.17 6.74 3.75
N ALA A 155 -16.88 7.97 3.38
CA ALA A 155 -17.24 9.14 4.15
C ALA A 155 -17.85 10.23 3.25
N LEU A 156 -18.74 11.02 3.83
CA LEU A 156 -19.22 12.27 3.26
C LEU A 156 -18.76 13.40 4.19
N GLN A 157 -18.02 14.36 3.64
CA GLN A 157 -17.56 15.55 4.34
C GLN A 157 -18.20 16.81 3.76
N GLN A 158 -18.31 17.84 4.59
CA GLN A 158 -18.81 19.16 4.17
C GLN A 158 -17.68 20.02 3.63
N GLU A 159 -16.51 19.93 4.26
CA GLU A 159 -15.30 20.67 3.93
C GLU A 159 -14.13 19.70 3.69
N GLU A 160 -13.20 20.10 2.82
CA GLU A 160 -12.00 19.32 2.51
C GLU A 160 -11.15 19.11 3.78
N GLY A 161 -10.64 17.90 3.98
CA GLY A 161 -9.76 17.57 5.10
C GLY A 161 -10.46 17.25 6.42
N GLN A 162 -11.79 17.37 6.53
CA GLN A 162 -12.50 16.97 7.77
C GLN A 162 -12.30 15.48 8.10
N VAL A 163 -12.31 14.63 7.07
CA VAL A 163 -12.05 13.18 7.25
C VAL A 163 -10.60 12.94 7.67
N ALA A 164 -9.64 13.68 7.10
CA ALA A 164 -8.25 13.60 7.51
C ALA A 164 -8.05 14.02 8.97
N ALA A 165 -8.77 15.04 9.44
CA ALA A 165 -8.72 15.53 10.82
C ALA A 165 -9.25 14.52 11.86
N ILE A 166 -10.11 13.56 11.47
CA ILE A 166 -10.48 12.43 12.34
C ILE A 166 -9.22 11.64 12.75
N GLY A 167 -8.26 11.51 11.82
CA GLY A 167 -7.01 10.79 12.05
C GLY A 167 -6.16 11.34 13.19
N GLU A 168 -6.26 12.65 13.48
CA GLU A 168 -5.49 13.31 14.54
C GLU A 168 -5.91 12.88 15.95
N GLY A 169 -7.16 12.43 16.11
CA GLY A 169 -7.70 11.93 17.38
C GLY A 169 -7.51 10.43 17.58
N LEU A 170 -6.87 9.72 16.64
CA LEU A 170 -6.73 8.26 16.71
C LEU A 170 -5.50 7.84 17.52
N PRO A 171 -5.49 6.62 18.09
CA PRO A 171 -4.34 6.11 18.83
C PRO A 171 -3.08 6.03 17.96
N GLU A 172 -1.92 6.09 18.62
CA GLU A 172 -0.62 5.92 17.95
C GLU A 172 -0.57 4.63 17.12
N GLY A 173 -0.02 4.73 15.92
CA GLY A 173 0.09 3.61 14.97
C GLY A 173 -1.19 3.30 14.19
N VAL A 174 -2.35 3.88 14.54
CA VAL A 174 -3.55 3.80 13.69
C VAL A 174 -3.41 4.80 12.54
N VAL A 175 -3.67 4.33 11.32
CA VAL A 175 -3.61 5.18 10.12
C VAL A 175 -4.99 5.27 9.49
N LEU A 176 -5.55 6.48 9.46
CA LEU A 176 -6.70 6.82 8.62
C LEU A 176 -6.18 7.42 7.31
N TYR A 177 -6.37 6.70 6.21
CA TYR A 177 -5.85 7.06 4.90
C TYR A 177 -6.99 7.41 3.93
N PRO A 178 -7.32 8.71 3.75
CA PRO A 178 -8.31 9.14 2.77
C PRO A 178 -7.69 9.08 1.37
N HIS A 179 -8.06 8.07 0.58
CA HIS A 179 -7.49 7.88 -0.74
C HIS A 179 -7.89 8.98 -1.73
N GLY A 180 -9.15 9.45 -1.69
CA GLY A 180 -9.63 10.52 -2.58
C GLY A 180 -8.85 11.84 -2.46
N GLU A 181 -8.18 12.07 -1.34
CA GLU A 181 -7.38 13.28 -1.08
C GLU A 181 -5.86 13.05 -1.23
N ARG A 182 -5.40 11.79 -1.17
CA ARG A 182 -3.97 11.43 -1.11
C ARG A 182 -3.49 10.54 -2.26
N VAL A 183 -4.40 10.06 -3.11
CA VAL A 183 -4.07 9.27 -4.30
C VAL A 183 -4.21 10.17 -5.51
N GLU A 184 -3.08 10.57 -6.09
CA GLU A 184 -3.08 11.03 -7.47
C GLU A 184 -3.43 9.84 -8.36
N MET A 185 -4.61 9.87 -8.98
CA MET A 185 -4.92 8.98 -10.09
C MET A 185 -4.03 9.40 -11.26
N VAL A 186 -2.83 8.84 -11.28
CA VAL A 186 -1.89 9.02 -12.37
C VAL A 186 -2.49 8.34 -13.60
N CYS A 187 -2.59 9.06 -14.73
CA CYS A 187 -3.14 8.48 -15.95
C CYS A 187 -2.34 7.21 -16.37
N PRO A 188 -2.94 6.26 -17.11
CA PRO A 188 -2.28 5.02 -17.49
C PRO A 188 -0.91 5.23 -18.16
N ARG A 189 -0.74 6.31 -18.95
CA ARG A 189 0.53 6.66 -19.60
C ARG A 189 1.62 7.10 -18.61
N CYS A 190 1.28 7.96 -17.65
CA CYS A 190 2.20 8.36 -16.57
C CYS A 190 2.47 7.21 -15.59
N ALA A 191 1.53 6.28 -15.40
CA ALA A 191 1.74 5.07 -14.62
C ALA A 191 2.73 4.12 -15.32
N ALA A 192 2.66 4.04 -16.65
CA ALA A 192 3.58 3.27 -17.51
C ALA A 192 4.97 3.91 -17.69
N GLY A 193 5.17 5.16 -17.25
CA GLY A 193 6.46 5.86 -17.36
C GLY A 193 6.71 6.55 -18.71
N ASP A 194 5.68 6.74 -19.52
CA ASP A 194 5.78 7.40 -20.83
C ASP A 194 5.66 8.92 -20.66
N THR A 195 6.74 9.56 -20.21
CA THR A 195 6.78 11.00 -19.87
C THR A 195 7.16 11.92 -21.02
N LEU A 196 7.35 11.39 -22.24
CA LEU A 196 7.88 12.16 -23.37
C LEU A 196 6.82 13.00 -24.10
N VAL A 197 5.52 12.76 -23.89
CA VAL A 197 4.43 13.50 -24.54
C VAL A 197 3.57 14.22 -23.50
N LYS A 198 3.59 15.57 -23.55
CA LYS A 198 2.72 16.40 -22.72
C LYS A 198 1.25 16.11 -23.04
N HIS A 199 0.44 15.95 -22.01
CA HIS A 199 -1.02 15.86 -22.09
C HIS A 199 -1.67 16.67 -20.97
N GLU A 200 -2.95 17.01 -21.13
CA GLU A 200 -3.70 17.80 -20.15
C GLU A 200 -4.27 16.91 -19.03
N HIS A 201 -4.23 17.43 -17.79
CA HIS A 201 -4.88 16.83 -16.63
C HIS A 201 -6.17 17.61 -16.32
N LEU A 202 -7.23 16.90 -15.95
CA LEU A 202 -8.46 17.53 -15.47
C LEU A 202 -8.22 18.21 -14.11
N PRO A 203 -8.98 19.29 -13.79
CA PRO A 203 -8.87 19.97 -12.50
C PRO A 203 -9.17 19.03 -11.32
N LYS A 204 -8.59 19.32 -10.14
CA LYS A 204 -8.96 18.64 -8.88
C LYS A 204 -10.40 19.02 -8.50
N GLU A 205 -11.28 18.04 -8.42
CA GLU A 205 -12.66 18.23 -7.94
C GLU A 205 -12.68 18.31 -6.40
N GLN A 206 -13.59 19.10 -5.84
CA GLN A 206 -13.83 19.11 -4.40
C GLN A 206 -14.50 17.78 -3.99
N HIS A 207 -13.72 16.89 -3.37
CA HIS A 207 -14.19 15.58 -2.95
C HIS A 207 -15.08 15.70 -1.71
N ARG A 208 -16.40 15.84 -1.93
CA ARG A 208 -17.40 15.70 -0.85
C ARG A 208 -17.50 14.26 -0.36
N VAL A 209 -17.30 13.29 -1.25
CA VAL A 209 -17.28 11.87 -0.93
C VAL A 209 -15.83 11.40 -0.88
N VAL A 210 -15.43 10.82 0.24
CA VAL A 210 -14.07 10.35 0.51
C VAL A 210 -14.12 8.86 0.74
N PHE A 211 -13.40 8.10 -0.07
CA PHE A 211 -13.10 6.70 0.18
C PHE A 211 -11.71 6.57 0.78
N GLY A 212 -11.50 5.55 1.61
CA GLY A 212 -10.23 5.38 2.29
C GLY A 212 -10.07 4.04 2.96
N LYS A 213 -8.93 3.88 3.61
CA LYS A 213 -8.63 2.71 4.43
C LYS A 213 -8.18 3.13 5.81
N LEU A 214 -8.64 2.38 6.78
CA LEU A 214 -8.31 2.50 8.19
C LEU A 214 -7.45 1.30 8.57
N VAL A 215 -6.22 1.57 8.99
CA VAL A 215 -5.26 0.56 9.40
C VAL A 215 -5.15 0.59 10.92
N VAL A 216 -5.45 -0.53 11.56
CA VAL A 216 -5.45 -0.71 13.01
C VAL A 216 -4.44 -1.79 13.38
N PRO A 217 -3.35 -1.47 14.09
CA PRO A 217 -2.38 -2.47 14.53
C PRO A 217 -3.02 -3.61 15.34
N ALA A 218 -2.48 -4.83 15.25
CA ALA A 218 -3.02 -6.01 15.94
C ALA A 218 -3.18 -5.80 17.45
N GLN A 219 -2.22 -5.11 18.06
CA GLN A 219 -2.13 -4.86 19.49
C GLN A 219 -3.21 -3.91 20.02
N VAL A 220 -3.84 -3.12 19.16
CA VAL A 220 -4.88 -2.17 19.59
C VAL A 220 -6.22 -2.92 19.77
N PRO A 221 -6.85 -2.96 20.95
CA PRO A 221 -8.13 -3.64 21.10
C PRO A 221 -9.24 -2.95 20.29
N LEU A 222 -9.94 -3.68 19.42
CA LEU A 222 -11.00 -3.09 18.56
C LEU A 222 -12.11 -2.36 19.35
N PRO A 223 -12.60 -2.86 20.50
CA PRO A 223 -13.64 -2.15 21.23
C PRO A 223 -13.17 -0.77 21.74
N HIS A 224 -11.93 -0.69 22.20
CA HIS A 224 -11.32 0.57 22.60
C HIS A 224 -11.14 1.50 21.40
N PHE A 225 -10.62 0.96 20.29
CA PHE A 225 -10.43 1.71 19.06
C PHE A 225 -11.76 2.28 18.52
N ALA A 226 -12.83 1.49 18.48
CA ALA A 226 -14.13 1.94 17.99
C ALA A 226 -14.70 3.09 18.83
N HIS A 227 -14.50 3.04 20.15
CA HIS A 227 -14.89 4.14 21.04
C HIS A 227 -14.13 5.43 20.72
N VAL A 228 -12.80 5.36 20.60
CA VAL A 228 -11.96 6.52 20.25
C VAL A 228 -12.29 7.06 18.85
N LEU A 229 -12.57 6.18 17.88
CA LEU A 229 -13.00 6.58 16.54
C LEU A 229 -14.33 7.35 16.58
N ASP A 230 -15.30 6.88 17.38
CA ASP A 230 -16.59 7.55 17.54
C ASP A 230 -16.45 8.94 18.17
N GLU A 231 -15.57 9.09 19.17
CA GLU A 231 -15.22 10.37 19.79
C GLU A 231 -14.53 11.32 18.79
N ALA A 232 -13.50 10.84 18.08
CA ALA A 232 -12.78 11.62 17.07
C ALA A 232 -13.70 12.08 15.93
N ARG A 233 -14.60 11.19 15.47
CA ARG A 233 -15.65 11.54 14.50
C ARG A 233 -16.64 12.55 15.08
N ALA A 234 -16.97 12.48 16.36
CA ALA A 234 -17.87 13.44 17.01
C ALA A 234 -17.30 14.85 17.11
N ALA A 235 -15.99 14.99 17.16
CA ALA A 235 -15.31 16.27 17.04
C ALA A 235 -15.41 16.89 15.62
N GLN A 236 -15.81 16.12 14.61
CA GLN A 236 -15.98 16.56 13.22
C GLN A 236 -17.48 16.62 12.83
N PRO A 237 -18.20 17.71 13.17
CA PRO A 237 -19.61 17.84 12.87
C PRO A 237 -19.87 17.84 11.35
N GLY A 238 -20.93 17.16 10.93
CA GLY A 238 -21.31 17.07 9.51
C GLY A 238 -20.60 15.98 8.72
N VAL A 239 -19.59 15.31 9.28
CA VAL A 239 -18.98 14.12 8.67
C VAL A 239 -19.86 12.89 8.91
N LEU A 240 -20.28 12.25 7.82
CA LEU A 240 -20.93 10.95 7.84
C LEU A 240 -19.90 9.88 7.46
N LEU A 241 -19.61 8.95 8.37
CA LEU A 241 -18.60 7.90 8.19
C LEU A 241 -19.26 6.50 8.21
N ALA A 242 -18.88 5.65 7.26
CA ALA A 242 -19.34 4.28 7.12
C ALA A 242 -18.13 3.32 7.04
N ILE A 243 -18.12 2.32 7.93
CA ILE A 243 -17.06 1.30 8.09
C ILE A 243 -17.71 -0.02 8.53
N PRO A 244 -18.47 -0.71 7.68
CA PRO A 244 -19.26 -1.88 8.12
C PRO A 244 -18.39 -2.99 8.69
N ASP A 245 -17.30 -3.34 8.00
CA ASP A 245 -16.39 -4.44 8.35
C ASP A 245 -15.77 -4.31 9.75
N LEU A 246 -15.61 -3.08 10.26
CA LEU A 246 -15.14 -2.84 11.62
C LEU A 246 -16.13 -3.38 12.66
N TYR A 247 -17.41 -3.10 12.48
CA TYR A 247 -18.45 -3.52 13.43
C TYR A 247 -18.82 -5.00 13.24
N GLU A 248 -18.64 -5.55 12.04
CA GLU A 248 -18.70 -7.00 11.83
C GLU A 248 -17.58 -7.71 12.58
N ALA A 249 -16.33 -7.20 12.51
CA ALA A 249 -15.21 -7.73 13.27
C ALA A 249 -15.36 -7.62 14.80
N LEU A 250 -16.18 -6.66 15.27
CA LEU A 250 -16.57 -6.52 16.67
C LEU A 250 -17.72 -7.47 17.09
N GLY A 251 -18.39 -8.11 16.14
CA GLY A 251 -19.61 -8.88 16.37
C GLY A 251 -20.85 -8.02 16.66
N ASP A 252 -20.79 -6.70 16.46
CA ASP A 252 -21.91 -5.77 16.64
C ASP A 252 -22.73 -5.67 15.35
N THR A 253 -23.59 -6.66 15.12
CA THR A 253 -24.44 -6.75 13.93
C THR A 253 -25.39 -5.58 13.78
N ALA A 254 -25.82 -4.96 14.89
CA ALA A 254 -26.70 -3.81 14.87
C ALA A 254 -25.98 -2.55 14.36
N GLN A 255 -24.75 -2.30 14.81
CA GLN A 255 -23.94 -1.20 14.31
C GLN A 255 -23.45 -1.46 12.88
N ALA A 256 -23.04 -2.69 12.55
CA ALA A 256 -22.69 -3.07 11.18
C ALA A 256 -23.83 -2.74 10.20
N GLY A 257 -25.07 -3.10 10.55
CA GLY A 257 -26.25 -2.76 9.76
C GLY A 257 -26.51 -1.26 9.61
N LYS A 258 -26.19 -0.44 10.62
CA LYS A 258 -26.24 1.03 10.49
C LYS A 258 -25.16 1.54 9.54
N HIS A 259 -23.94 1.02 9.63
CA HIS A 259 -22.82 1.42 8.76
C HIS A 259 -23.07 1.01 7.30
N HIS A 260 -23.66 -0.16 7.04
CA HIS A 260 -24.12 -0.56 5.70
C HIS A 260 -25.17 0.40 5.13
N LYS A 261 -26.17 0.80 5.93
CA LYS A 261 -27.17 1.79 5.50
C LYS A 261 -26.56 3.16 5.22
N ARG A 262 -25.59 3.60 6.03
CA ARG A 262 -24.84 4.84 5.79
C ARG A 262 -24.03 4.76 4.51
N TRP A 263 -23.33 3.64 4.28
CA TRP A 263 -22.57 3.39 3.06
C TRP A 263 -23.43 3.62 1.81
N GLY A 264 -24.55 2.91 1.69
CA GLY A 264 -25.45 3.07 0.55
C GLY A 264 -26.09 4.47 0.45
N THR A 265 -26.18 5.21 1.56
CA THR A 265 -26.62 6.61 1.52
C THR A 265 -25.56 7.50 0.89
N ILE A 266 -24.30 7.34 1.28
CA ILE A 266 -23.17 8.11 0.73
C ILE A 266 -23.01 7.80 -0.77
N GLU A 267 -23.13 6.54 -1.19
CA GLU A 267 -23.09 6.14 -2.60
C GLU A 267 -24.17 6.84 -3.44
N ARG A 268 -25.42 6.84 -2.96
CA ARG A 268 -26.51 7.54 -3.66
C ARG A 268 -26.27 9.05 -3.74
N THR A 269 -25.76 9.66 -2.67
CA THR A 269 -25.39 11.09 -2.68
C THR A 269 -24.32 11.37 -3.73
N ALA A 270 -23.32 10.50 -3.87
CA ALA A 270 -22.28 10.60 -4.89
C ALA A 270 -22.89 10.57 -6.30
N SER A 271 -23.72 9.58 -6.61
CA SER A 271 -24.37 9.43 -7.92
C SER A 271 -25.31 10.59 -8.27
N SER A 272 -26.06 11.11 -7.28
CA SER A 272 -27.03 12.21 -7.51
C SER A 272 -26.38 13.58 -7.73
N SER A 273 -25.12 13.76 -7.31
CA SER A 273 -24.41 15.04 -7.40
C SER A 273 -23.68 15.23 -8.73
N GLY A 274 -23.79 14.29 -9.69
CA GLY A 274 -23.04 14.33 -10.95
C GLY A 274 -21.52 14.15 -10.78
N LEU A 275 -21.10 13.55 -9.66
CA LEU A 275 -19.70 13.25 -9.33
C LEU A 275 -19.29 11.84 -9.80
N ALA A 276 -19.98 11.27 -10.81
CA ALA A 276 -19.75 9.95 -11.39
C ALA A 276 -19.44 10.02 -12.88
#